data_AF-A0A954U819-F1
#
_entry.id   AF-A0A954U819-F1
#
_cell.length_a   1.000
_cell.length_b   1.000
_cell.length_c   1.000
_cell.angle_alpha   90.00
_cell.angle_beta   90.00
_cell.angle_gamma   90.00
#
_symmetry.space_group_name_H-M   'P 1'
#
loop_
_entity.id
_entity.type
_entity.pdbx_description
1 polymer ?
#
loop_
_entity_poly.entity_id
_entity_poly.type
_entity_poly.pdbx_seq_one_letter_code
_entity_poly.pdbx_strand_id
1 'polypeptide(L)'
;LEQLARGGLDPGESGRLLDRLAEFPERFRQSYFGRRLFDALEFVERKSSAAGLDDELKYLADADVARQQESYALVRIVIWATPMLGFLGTVIGITQALGDLDPQMLATDATKAMELLLSGLYVAFDTTALALTLSITLMFVQFAIDRIESQVLVGVDQRINELLVGRFVETDAHADPHVATIERMSQSVIKTSEQLLVRQTELWKSTIESAHDRWLEVMNSAGDTVQASLGTALDESLSRHADGLARVHADADNRLAKRWEQWQTTLSDNARLLHSQQQEMNRQGELLLKVVQATGEVATLEKALNDNLQSLAGTQSFEDTMMTLTAAIHLLNSRISHIGSTDRVHLVGKESQERAA
;
A
#
# COMPACT_ATOMS: atom_id res chain seq x y z
N LEU A 1 -40.24 -34.36 -19.09
CA LEU A 1 -39.80 -34.63 -17.71
C LEU A 1 -38.87 -35.84 -17.58
N GLU A 2 -38.95 -36.86 -18.45
CA GLU A 2 -38.24 -38.15 -18.28
C GLU A 2 -36.70 -38.14 -18.39
N GLN A 3 -36.06 -37.08 -18.91
CA GLN A 3 -34.61 -37.06 -19.15
C GLN A 3 -33.74 -36.51 -17.99
N LEU A 4 -34.33 -36.10 -16.87
CA LEU A 4 -33.57 -35.63 -15.70
C LEU A 4 -33.49 -36.75 -14.66
N ALA A 5 -32.30 -37.33 -14.54
CA ALA A 5 -32.01 -38.57 -13.81
C ALA A 5 -32.50 -38.59 -12.34
N ARG A 6 -32.70 -39.81 -11.81
CA ARG A 6 -32.79 -40.05 -10.37
C ARG A 6 -31.40 -39.88 -9.75
N GLY A 7 -31.25 -38.94 -8.83
CA GLY A 7 -29.99 -38.70 -8.13
C GLY A 7 -29.76 -37.22 -7.80
N GLY A 8 -30.09 -36.84 -6.57
CA GLY A 8 -29.43 -35.76 -5.84
C GLY A 8 -29.51 -34.36 -6.45
N LEU A 9 -30.72 -33.88 -6.78
CA LEU A 9 -30.92 -32.44 -6.94
C LEU A 9 -30.81 -31.75 -5.57
N ASP A 10 -30.04 -30.66 -5.51
CA ASP A 10 -30.04 -29.72 -4.39
C ASP A 10 -31.45 -29.10 -4.25
N PRO A 11 -31.99 -28.92 -3.02
CA PRO A 11 -33.25 -28.20 -2.82
C PRO A 11 -33.32 -26.84 -3.51
N GLY A 12 -32.20 -26.14 -3.74
CA GLY A 12 -32.13 -24.90 -4.51
C GLY A 12 -32.48 -25.02 -6.01
N GLU A 13 -32.50 -26.24 -6.58
CA GLU A 13 -32.98 -26.46 -7.95
C GLU A 13 -34.50 -26.68 -8.06
N SER A 14 -35.23 -26.71 -6.94
CA SER A 14 -36.71 -26.78 -6.92
C SER A 14 -37.35 -25.56 -7.60
N GLY A 15 -36.89 -24.34 -7.30
CA GLY A 15 -37.33 -23.11 -7.96
C GLY A 15 -37.18 -23.17 -9.49
N ARG A 16 -36.08 -23.73 -10.00
CA ARG A 16 -35.82 -23.90 -11.45
C ARG A 16 -36.71 -24.96 -12.12
N LEU A 17 -37.45 -25.74 -11.34
CA LEU A 17 -38.51 -26.64 -11.78
C LEU A 17 -39.89 -25.97 -11.66
N LEU A 18 -40.12 -25.17 -10.61
CA LEU A 18 -41.32 -24.33 -10.44
C LEU A 18 -41.45 -23.29 -11.57
N ASP A 19 -40.36 -22.59 -11.91
CA ASP A 19 -40.29 -21.66 -13.06
C ASP A 19 -40.76 -22.35 -14.35
N ARG A 20 -40.18 -23.52 -14.64
CA ARG A 20 -40.53 -24.32 -15.82
C ARG A 20 -41.96 -24.87 -15.76
N LEU A 21 -42.53 -25.10 -14.58
CA LEU A 21 -43.93 -25.49 -14.41
C LEU A 21 -44.88 -24.30 -14.58
N ALA A 22 -44.45 -23.08 -14.22
CA ALA A 22 -45.19 -21.85 -14.49
C ALA A 22 -45.29 -21.56 -15.99
N GLU A 23 -44.29 -21.94 -16.80
CA GLU A 23 -44.33 -21.84 -18.27
C GLU A 23 -45.37 -22.76 -18.95
N PHE A 24 -45.87 -23.81 -18.28
CA PHE A 24 -46.86 -24.72 -18.90
C PHE A 24 -48.25 -24.09 -19.05
N PRO A 25 -49.03 -24.51 -20.08
CA PRO A 25 -50.38 -24.03 -20.30
C PRO A 25 -51.29 -24.20 -19.08
N GLU A 26 -52.18 -23.24 -18.86
CA GLU A 26 -53.00 -23.17 -17.64
C GLU A 26 -53.83 -24.44 -17.37
N ARG A 27 -54.32 -25.11 -18.43
CA ARG A 27 -55.02 -26.40 -18.34
C ARG A 27 -54.20 -27.50 -17.66
N PHE A 28 -52.87 -27.47 -17.79
CA PHE A 28 -51.97 -28.40 -17.10
C PHE A 28 -51.86 -28.02 -15.62
N ARG A 29 -51.61 -26.75 -15.32
CA ARG A 29 -51.49 -26.21 -13.94
C ARG A 29 -52.79 -26.36 -13.13
N GLN A 30 -53.96 -26.33 -13.79
CA GLN A 30 -55.27 -26.56 -13.17
C GLN A 30 -55.60 -28.05 -12.95
N SER A 31 -54.88 -28.99 -13.58
CA SER A 31 -55.10 -30.44 -13.39
C SER A 31 -54.59 -30.91 -12.02
N TYR A 32 -55.17 -32.01 -11.50
CA TYR A 32 -54.71 -32.65 -10.26
C TYR A 32 -53.19 -32.89 -10.24
N PHE A 33 -52.62 -33.43 -11.34
CA PHE A 33 -51.18 -33.65 -11.45
C PHE A 33 -50.38 -32.34 -11.41
N GLY A 34 -50.78 -31.35 -12.20
CA GLY A 34 -50.03 -30.09 -12.31
C GLY A 34 -50.06 -29.27 -11.03
N ARG A 35 -51.22 -29.19 -10.36
CA ARG A 35 -51.36 -28.51 -9.07
C ARG A 35 -50.55 -29.22 -7.99
N ARG A 36 -50.77 -30.53 -7.81
CA ARG A 36 -50.13 -31.29 -6.72
C ARG A 36 -48.61 -31.41 -6.89
N LEU A 37 -48.10 -31.41 -8.13
CA LEU A 37 -46.67 -31.29 -8.40
C LEU A 37 -46.12 -29.89 -8.08
N PHE A 38 -46.89 -28.83 -8.31
CA PHE A 38 -46.51 -27.47 -7.94
C PHE A 38 -46.48 -27.29 -6.41
N ASP A 39 -47.56 -27.64 -5.72
CA ASP A 39 -47.71 -27.57 -4.26
C ASP A 39 -46.56 -28.32 -3.54
N ALA A 40 -46.23 -29.53 -4.01
CA ALA A 40 -45.13 -30.35 -3.46
C ALA A 40 -43.74 -29.77 -3.72
N LEU A 41 -43.51 -29.09 -4.85
CA LEU A 41 -42.24 -28.43 -5.14
C LEU A 41 -42.10 -27.10 -4.37
N GLU A 42 -43.19 -26.35 -4.17
CA GLU A 42 -43.22 -25.15 -3.32
C GLU A 42 -42.86 -25.51 -1.87
N PHE A 43 -43.35 -26.66 -1.36
CA PHE A 43 -42.95 -27.17 -0.05
C PHE A 43 -41.43 -27.41 0.05
N VAL A 44 -40.83 -28.07 -0.95
CA VAL A 44 -39.38 -28.34 -0.98
C VAL A 44 -38.55 -27.05 -1.07
N GLU A 45 -38.98 -26.07 -1.86
CA GLU A 45 -38.33 -24.76 -1.96
C GLU A 45 -38.39 -24.03 -0.61
N ARG A 46 -39.62 -23.83 -0.09
CA ARG A 46 -39.94 -23.10 1.14
C ARG A 46 -39.27 -23.69 2.40
N LYS A 47 -39.08 -25.02 2.41
CA LYS A 47 -38.37 -25.74 3.49
C LYS A 47 -36.88 -25.90 3.23
N SER A 48 -36.44 -25.67 1.98
CA SER A 48 -35.09 -25.93 1.46
C SER A 48 -34.57 -27.34 1.82
N SER A 49 -35.48 -28.32 1.86
CA SER A 49 -35.21 -29.69 2.28
C SER A 49 -36.38 -30.62 1.89
N ALA A 50 -36.06 -31.85 1.50
CA ALA A 50 -37.05 -32.89 1.23
C ALA A 50 -37.53 -33.66 2.48
N ALA A 51 -37.01 -33.36 3.68
CA ALA A 51 -37.37 -34.06 4.90
C ALA A 51 -38.88 -33.93 5.20
N GLY A 52 -39.62 -35.04 5.21
CA GLY A 52 -41.07 -35.08 5.37
C GLY A 52 -41.88 -34.74 4.11
N LEU A 53 -41.27 -34.85 2.92
CA LEU A 53 -41.98 -34.72 1.64
C LEU A 53 -43.06 -35.82 1.46
N ASP A 54 -42.81 -37.05 1.93
CA ASP A 54 -43.78 -38.14 1.88
C ASP A 54 -45.06 -37.85 2.67
N ASP A 55 -44.93 -37.27 3.87
CA ASP A 55 -46.06 -36.85 4.70
C ASP A 55 -46.86 -35.71 4.04
N GLU A 56 -46.18 -34.73 3.42
CA GLU A 56 -46.83 -33.65 2.67
C GLU A 56 -47.52 -34.20 1.40
N LEU A 57 -46.87 -35.08 0.65
CA LEU A 57 -47.45 -35.71 -0.53
C LEU A 57 -48.70 -36.50 -0.18
N LYS A 58 -48.69 -37.23 0.94
CA LYS A 58 -49.87 -37.93 1.47
C LYS A 58 -50.96 -36.96 1.93
N TYR A 59 -50.62 -35.88 2.63
CA TYR A 59 -51.57 -34.82 3.01
C TYR A 59 -52.24 -34.20 1.77
N LEU A 60 -51.47 -33.95 0.70
CA LEU A 60 -52.01 -33.46 -0.58
C LEU A 60 -52.89 -34.51 -1.28
N ALA A 61 -52.66 -35.81 -1.08
CA ALA A 61 -53.54 -36.88 -1.58
C ALA A 61 -54.90 -36.84 -0.87
N ASP A 62 -54.89 -36.85 0.46
CA ASP A 62 -56.10 -36.81 1.29
C ASP A 62 -56.88 -35.51 1.06
N ALA A 63 -56.18 -34.39 0.82
CA ALA A 63 -56.78 -33.11 0.45
C ALA A 63 -57.45 -33.12 -0.95
N ASP A 64 -56.87 -33.80 -1.95
CA ASP A 64 -57.52 -33.95 -3.26
C ASP A 64 -58.76 -34.85 -3.20
N VAL A 65 -58.72 -35.92 -2.40
CA VAL A 65 -59.91 -36.77 -2.15
C VAL A 65 -60.99 -35.97 -1.41
N ALA A 66 -60.63 -35.15 -0.43
CA ALA A 66 -61.59 -34.26 0.25
C ALA A 66 -62.23 -33.24 -0.72
N ARG A 67 -61.40 -32.57 -1.55
CA ARG A 67 -61.86 -31.64 -2.60
C ARG A 67 -62.81 -32.32 -3.60
N GLN A 68 -62.55 -33.58 -3.96
CA GLN A 68 -63.44 -34.37 -4.81
C GLN A 68 -64.80 -34.58 -4.13
N GLN A 69 -64.82 -35.07 -2.89
CA GLN A 69 -66.07 -35.39 -2.18
C GLN A 69 -66.94 -34.15 -1.92
N GLU A 70 -66.32 -33.00 -1.66
CA GLU A 70 -66.98 -31.70 -1.55
C GLU A 70 -67.58 -31.23 -2.90
N SER A 71 -66.82 -31.36 -3.99
CA SER A 71 -67.26 -30.93 -5.33
C SER A 71 -68.55 -31.62 -5.80
N TYR A 72 -68.75 -32.89 -5.46
CA TYR A 72 -69.99 -33.62 -5.78
C TYR A 72 -71.07 -33.51 -4.70
N ALA A 73 -70.91 -32.74 -3.63
CA ALA A 73 -71.90 -32.64 -2.55
C ALA A 73 -73.27 -32.19 -3.08
N LEU A 74 -73.32 -31.20 -3.97
CA LEU A 74 -74.57 -30.74 -4.61
C LEU A 74 -75.23 -31.85 -5.46
N VAL A 75 -74.43 -32.58 -6.25
CA VAL A 75 -74.93 -33.69 -7.09
C VAL A 75 -75.52 -34.79 -6.21
N ARG A 76 -74.84 -35.14 -5.12
CA ARG A 76 -75.27 -36.14 -4.13
C ARG A 76 -76.59 -35.73 -3.45
N ILE A 77 -76.76 -34.43 -3.14
CA ILE A 77 -78.01 -33.86 -2.61
C ILE A 77 -79.16 -33.97 -3.63
N VAL A 78 -78.92 -33.67 -4.90
CA VAL A 78 -79.94 -33.80 -5.96
C VAL A 78 -80.38 -35.26 -6.16
N ILE A 79 -79.42 -36.19 -6.16
CA ILE A 79 -79.69 -37.63 -6.26
C ILE A 79 -80.50 -38.12 -5.04
N TRP A 80 -80.12 -37.70 -3.83
CA TRP A 80 -80.86 -38.00 -2.59
C TRP A 80 -82.26 -37.36 -2.54
N ALA A 81 -82.44 -36.18 -3.13
CA ALA A 81 -83.73 -35.50 -3.22
C ALA A 81 -84.69 -36.15 -4.23
N THR A 82 -84.17 -36.83 -5.26
CA THR A 82 -84.97 -37.36 -6.38
C THR A 82 -86.08 -38.34 -5.93
N PRO A 83 -85.82 -39.34 -5.06
CA PRO A 83 -86.89 -40.19 -4.51
C PRO A 83 -87.96 -39.44 -3.70
N MET A 84 -87.57 -38.41 -2.93
CA MET A 84 -88.52 -37.61 -2.15
C MET A 84 -89.39 -36.71 -3.03
N LEU A 85 -88.84 -36.20 -4.14
CA LEU A 85 -89.62 -35.50 -5.16
C LEU A 85 -90.58 -36.44 -5.90
N GLY A 86 -90.18 -37.70 -6.15
CA GLY A 86 -91.08 -38.75 -6.63
C GLY A 86 -92.25 -39.02 -5.67
N PHE A 87 -91.95 -39.16 -4.36
CA PHE A 87 -92.97 -39.34 -3.33
C PHE A 87 -93.91 -38.12 -3.22
N LEU A 88 -93.37 -36.90 -3.31
CA LEU A 88 -94.17 -35.68 -3.39
C LEU A 88 -95.08 -35.70 -4.64
N GLY A 89 -94.60 -36.21 -5.76
CA GLY A 89 -95.37 -36.50 -6.96
C GLY A 89 -96.56 -37.44 -6.72
N THR A 90 -96.37 -38.55 -6.00
CA THR A 90 -97.48 -39.43 -5.61
C THR A 90 -98.49 -38.72 -4.69
N VAL A 91 -98.03 -37.94 -3.71
CA VAL A 91 -98.92 -37.21 -2.80
C VAL A 91 -99.76 -36.18 -3.56
N ILE A 92 -99.16 -35.44 -4.50
CA ILE A 92 -99.87 -34.47 -5.34
C ILE A 92 -100.86 -35.18 -6.27
N GLY A 93 -100.44 -36.23 -6.99
CA GLY A 93 -101.31 -36.96 -7.92
C GLY A 93 -102.50 -37.62 -7.21
N ILE A 94 -102.30 -38.20 -6.02
CA ILE A 94 -103.39 -38.80 -5.22
C ILE A 94 -104.30 -37.72 -4.63
N THR A 95 -103.78 -36.58 -4.17
CA THR A 95 -104.64 -35.49 -3.64
C THR A 95 -105.47 -34.81 -4.73
N GLN A 96 -104.95 -34.71 -5.96
CA GLN A 96 -105.74 -34.30 -7.13
C GLN A 96 -106.80 -35.36 -7.47
N ALA A 97 -106.41 -36.64 -7.58
CA ALA A 97 -107.32 -37.76 -7.86
C ALA A 97 -108.49 -37.89 -6.86
N LEU A 98 -108.30 -37.46 -5.60
CA LEU A 98 -109.35 -37.42 -4.59
C LEU A 98 -110.12 -36.09 -4.56
N GLY A 99 -109.49 -34.97 -4.95
CA GLY A 99 -110.12 -33.65 -4.99
C GLY A 99 -111.13 -33.49 -6.13
N ASP A 100 -110.88 -34.14 -7.26
CA ASP A 100 -111.75 -34.08 -8.45
C ASP A 100 -112.98 -35.03 -8.36
N LEU A 101 -113.14 -35.77 -7.26
CA LEU A 101 -114.26 -36.69 -7.03
C LEU A 101 -115.48 -35.99 -6.41
N ASP A 102 -116.39 -35.52 -7.26
CA ASP A 102 -117.71 -35.07 -6.81
C ASP A 102 -118.51 -36.25 -6.19
N PRO A 103 -119.01 -36.14 -4.94
CA PRO A 103 -119.89 -37.15 -4.33
C PRO A 103 -121.13 -37.51 -5.17
N GLN A 104 -121.61 -36.61 -6.03
CA GLN A 104 -122.75 -36.83 -6.94
C GLN A 104 -122.36 -37.65 -8.18
N MET A 105 -121.11 -37.54 -8.68
CA MET A 105 -120.59 -38.41 -9.74
C MET A 105 -120.57 -39.87 -9.29
N LEU A 106 -120.12 -40.13 -8.05
CA LEU A 106 -120.09 -41.48 -7.47
C LEU A 106 -121.47 -42.15 -7.38
N ALA A 107 -122.54 -41.37 -7.21
CA ALA A 107 -123.91 -41.87 -7.16
C ALA A 107 -124.60 -42.01 -8.54
N THR A 108 -124.11 -41.29 -9.56
CA THR A 108 -124.82 -41.14 -10.86
C THR A 108 -124.10 -41.83 -12.02
N ASP A 109 -122.76 -41.83 -12.02
CA ASP A 109 -121.91 -42.35 -13.10
C ASP A 109 -120.61 -42.94 -12.51
N ALA A 110 -120.76 -43.98 -11.68
CA ALA A 110 -119.68 -44.57 -10.89
C ALA A 110 -118.51 -45.11 -11.74
N THR A 111 -118.77 -45.52 -12.99
CA THR A 111 -117.73 -45.95 -13.93
C THR A 111 -116.79 -44.80 -14.28
N LYS A 112 -117.33 -43.61 -14.55
CA LYS A 112 -116.56 -42.41 -14.87
C LYS A 112 -115.81 -41.84 -13.67
N ALA A 113 -116.39 -41.92 -12.47
CA ALA A 113 -115.71 -41.58 -11.23
C ALA A 113 -114.51 -42.50 -10.96
N MET A 114 -114.64 -43.80 -11.25
CA MET A 114 -113.53 -44.77 -11.17
C MET A 114 -112.43 -44.48 -12.20
N GLU A 115 -112.79 -44.11 -13.43
CA GLU A 115 -111.83 -43.77 -14.50
C GLU A 115 -110.97 -42.55 -14.12
N LEU A 116 -111.58 -41.50 -13.56
CA LEU A 116 -110.88 -40.31 -13.04
C LEU A 116 -109.90 -40.68 -11.90
N LEU A 117 -110.36 -41.46 -10.92
CA LEU A 117 -109.56 -41.90 -9.77
C LEU A 117 -108.36 -42.74 -10.24
N LEU A 118 -108.58 -43.71 -11.13
CA LEU A 118 -107.53 -44.54 -11.72
C LEU A 118 -106.54 -43.72 -12.56
N SER A 119 -106.99 -42.70 -13.29
CA SER A 119 -106.12 -41.82 -14.07
C SER A 119 -105.15 -41.04 -13.19
N GLY A 120 -105.64 -40.39 -12.13
CA GLY A 120 -104.78 -39.64 -11.20
C GLY A 120 -103.85 -40.56 -10.39
N LEU A 121 -104.34 -41.74 -10.01
CA LEU A 121 -103.52 -42.77 -9.34
C LEU A 121 -102.43 -43.36 -10.26
N TYR A 122 -102.71 -43.50 -11.56
CA TYR A 122 -101.72 -43.93 -12.56
C TYR A 122 -100.59 -42.90 -12.71
N VAL A 123 -100.93 -41.61 -12.87
CA VAL A 123 -99.95 -40.51 -12.92
C VAL A 123 -99.13 -40.44 -11.62
N ALA A 124 -99.77 -40.63 -10.47
CA ALA A 124 -99.08 -40.73 -9.18
C ALA A 124 -98.03 -41.85 -9.20
N PHE A 125 -98.42 -43.09 -9.49
CA PHE A 125 -97.48 -44.22 -9.49
C PHE A 125 -96.38 -44.11 -10.55
N ASP A 126 -96.69 -43.63 -11.75
CA ASP A 126 -95.71 -43.47 -12.83
C ASP A 126 -94.63 -42.43 -12.47
N THR A 127 -95.01 -41.29 -11.87
CA THR A 127 -94.02 -40.29 -11.42
C THR A 127 -93.07 -40.84 -10.34
N THR A 128 -93.53 -41.68 -9.42
CA THR A 128 -92.65 -42.38 -8.47
C THR A 128 -91.81 -43.47 -9.14
N ALA A 129 -92.37 -44.27 -10.05
CA ALA A 129 -91.62 -45.30 -10.77
C ALA A 129 -90.48 -44.69 -11.63
N LEU A 130 -90.76 -43.60 -12.32
CA LEU A 130 -89.80 -42.81 -13.08
C LEU A 130 -88.74 -42.20 -12.15
N ALA A 131 -89.14 -41.54 -11.05
CA ALA A 131 -88.19 -40.93 -10.10
C ALA A 131 -87.25 -41.96 -9.46
N LEU A 132 -87.75 -43.14 -9.07
CA LEU A 132 -86.92 -44.22 -8.52
C LEU A 132 -85.97 -44.80 -9.58
N THR A 133 -86.45 -45.01 -10.81
CA THR A 133 -85.63 -45.53 -11.94
C THR A 133 -84.51 -44.55 -12.30
N LEU A 134 -84.84 -43.24 -12.34
CA LEU A 134 -83.88 -42.17 -12.57
C LEU A 134 -82.87 -42.07 -11.42
N SER A 135 -83.33 -42.14 -10.16
CA SER A 135 -82.45 -42.13 -8.98
C SER A 135 -81.45 -43.29 -8.99
N ILE A 136 -81.89 -44.51 -9.31
CA ILE A 136 -81.00 -45.69 -9.41
C ILE A 136 -79.97 -45.50 -10.53
N THR A 137 -80.40 -44.96 -11.67
CA THR A 137 -79.52 -44.67 -12.81
C THR A 137 -78.47 -43.60 -12.46
N LEU A 138 -78.90 -42.51 -11.80
CA LEU A 138 -78.00 -41.44 -11.36
C LEU A 138 -77.02 -41.92 -10.27
N MET A 139 -77.46 -42.76 -9.32
CA MET A 139 -76.56 -43.39 -8.33
C MET A 139 -75.51 -44.27 -8.99
N PHE A 140 -75.87 -45.05 -10.01
CA PHE A 140 -74.93 -45.88 -10.76
C PHE A 140 -73.92 -45.04 -11.56
N VAL A 141 -74.38 -43.97 -12.22
CA VAL A 141 -73.52 -43.01 -12.93
C VAL A 141 -72.58 -42.29 -11.96
N GLN A 142 -73.08 -41.83 -10.80
CA GLN A 142 -72.22 -41.25 -9.76
C GLN A 142 -71.15 -42.24 -9.30
N PHE A 143 -71.53 -43.48 -8.97
CA PHE A 143 -70.58 -44.50 -8.55
C PHE A 143 -69.51 -44.77 -9.61
N ALA A 144 -69.87 -44.77 -10.90
CA ALA A 144 -68.91 -44.91 -11.99
C ALA A 144 -67.93 -43.72 -12.08
N ILE A 145 -68.42 -42.48 -11.92
CA ILE A 145 -67.60 -41.26 -11.91
C ILE A 145 -66.66 -41.26 -10.70
N ASP A 146 -67.20 -41.40 -9.49
CA ASP A 146 -66.45 -41.48 -8.22
C ASP A 146 -65.34 -42.53 -8.34
N ARG A 147 -65.62 -43.70 -8.95
CA ARG A 147 -64.66 -44.78 -9.17
C ARG A 147 -63.57 -44.47 -10.19
N ILE A 148 -63.92 -43.89 -11.35
CA ILE A 148 -62.95 -43.53 -12.39
C ILE A 148 -62.00 -42.44 -11.88
N GLU A 149 -62.54 -41.41 -11.24
CA GLU A 149 -61.74 -40.30 -10.73
C GLU A 149 -60.88 -40.71 -9.52
N SER A 150 -61.38 -41.61 -8.65
CA SER A 150 -60.53 -42.25 -7.62
C SER A 150 -59.32 -42.97 -8.24
N GLN A 151 -59.49 -43.63 -9.39
CA GLN A 151 -58.38 -44.29 -10.10
C GLN A 151 -57.42 -43.27 -10.72
N VAL A 152 -57.92 -42.13 -11.21
CA VAL A 152 -57.07 -41.02 -11.68
C VAL A 152 -56.27 -40.41 -10.53
N LEU A 153 -56.88 -40.16 -9.38
CA LEU A 153 -56.19 -39.63 -8.20
C LEU A 153 -55.08 -40.57 -7.70
N VAL A 154 -55.33 -41.88 -7.66
CA VAL A 154 -54.31 -42.89 -7.32
C VAL A 154 -53.20 -42.97 -8.38
N GLY A 155 -53.53 -42.83 -9.67
CA GLY A 155 -52.53 -42.77 -10.74
C GLY A 155 -51.65 -41.51 -10.68
N VAL A 156 -52.25 -40.37 -10.33
CA VAL A 156 -51.53 -39.09 -10.09
C VAL A 156 -50.64 -39.20 -8.87
N ASP A 157 -51.15 -39.75 -7.77
CA ASP A 157 -50.43 -40.04 -6.53
C ASP A 157 -49.16 -40.85 -6.80
N GLN A 158 -49.31 -42.04 -7.37
CA GLN A 158 -48.21 -42.94 -7.71
C GLN A 158 -47.19 -42.25 -8.64
N ARG A 159 -47.66 -41.51 -9.66
CA ARG A 159 -46.75 -40.88 -10.63
C ARG A 159 -46.01 -39.67 -10.07
N ILE A 160 -46.59 -38.92 -9.13
CA ILE A 160 -45.87 -37.85 -8.40
C ILE A 160 -44.86 -38.48 -7.44
N ASN A 161 -45.25 -39.55 -6.73
CA ASN A 161 -44.37 -40.27 -5.81
C ASN A 161 -43.13 -40.84 -6.55
N GLU A 162 -43.33 -41.52 -7.69
CA GLU A 162 -42.26 -42.02 -8.57
C GLU A 162 -41.26 -40.96 -9.07
N LEU A 163 -41.71 -39.70 -9.17
CA LEU A 163 -40.96 -38.58 -9.71
C LEU A 163 -40.27 -37.74 -8.65
N LEU A 164 -40.75 -37.71 -7.40
CA LEU A 164 -40.21 -36.86 -6.34
C LEU A 164 -39.42 -37.64 -5.28
N VAL A 165 -39.88 -38.83 -4.88
CA VAL A 165 -39.18 -39.69 -3.91
C VAL A 165 -37.87 -40.19 -4.52
N GLY A 166 -36.76 -40.05 -3.80
CA GLY A 166 -35.41 -40.31 -4.31
C GLY A 166 -34.93 -39.38 -5.44
N ARG A 167 -35.60 -38.26 -5.71
CA ARG A 167 -35.12 -37.23 -6.66
C ARG A 167 -34.27 -36.16 -5.96
N PHE A 168 -34.68 -35.74 -4.77
CA PHE A 168 -33.91 -34.88 -3.89
C PHE A 168 -33.00 -35.71 -2.98
N VAL A 169 -31.98 -35.08 -2.39
CA VAL A 169 -31.21 -35.72 -1.31
C VAL A 169 -32.04 -35.70 -0.04
N GLU A 170 -32.50 -36.87 0.40
CA GLU A 170 -32.94 -37.07 1.78
C GLU A 170 -31.72 -37.04 2.70
N THR A 171 -31.60 -35.99 3.53
CA THR A 171 -30.75 -36.06 4.72
C THR A 171 -31.51 -36.92 5.73
N ASP A 172 -31.06 -38.17 5.92
CA ASP A 172 -31.78 -39.28 6.58
C ASP A 172 -32.56 -38.89 7.85
N ALA A 173 -33.83 -38.50 7.67
CA ALA A 173 -34.74 -38.17 8.77
C ALA A 173 -35.24 -39.41 9.54
N HIS A 174 -34.66 -40.58 9.28
CA HIS A 174 -34.87 -41.85 9.98
C HIS A 174 -33.61 -42.34 10.71
N ALA A 175 -32.50 -41.59 10.64
CA ALA A 175 -31.46 -41.72 11.65
C ALA A 175 -32.05 -41.35 13.03
N ASP A 176 -31.73 -42.15 14.05
CA ASP A 176 -32.16 -42.04 15.45
C ASP A 176 -32.29 -40.57 15.91
N PRO A 177 -33.33 -40.13 16.65
CA PRO A 177 -33.47 -38.73 17.08
C PRO A 177 -32.22 -38.15 17.77
N HIS A 178 -31.41 -39.00 18.39
CA HIS A 178 -30.09 -38.65 18.90
C HIS A 178 -29.05 -38.44 17.79
N VAL A 179 -28.96 -39.32 16.79
CA VAL A 179 -28.06 -39.19 15.62
C VAL A 179 -28.42 -37.96 14.79
N ALA A 180 -29.70 -37.76 14.44
CA ALA A 180 -30.16 -36.57 13.73
C ALA A 180 -29.93 -35.26 14.53
N THR A 181 -29.80 -35.34 15.86
CA THR A 181 -29.38 -34.21 16.70
C THR A 181 -27.87 -34.03 16.71
N ILE A 182 -27.09 -35.11 16.81
CA ILE A 182 -25.62 -35.09 16.71
C ILE A 182 -25.18 -34.56 15.34
N GLU A 183 -25.84 -34.94 14.26
CA GLU A 183 -25.51 -34.43 12.91
C GLU A 183 -25.81 -32.94 12.79
N ARG A 184 -26.99 -32.47 13.20
CA ARG A 184 -27.32 -31.03 13.22
C ARG A 184 -26.37 -30.24 14.13
N MET A 185 -25.95 -30.81 15.26
CA MET A 185 -24.91 -30.20 16.12
C MET A 185 -23.54 -30.18 15.42
N SER A 186 -23.15 -31.25 14.73
CA SER A 186 -21.91 -31.33 13.95
C SER A 186 -21.88 -30.31 12.81
N GLN A 187 -22.93 -30.27 11.97
CA GLN A 187 -23.11 -29.27 10.91
C GLN A 187 -23.12 -27.84 11.48
N SER A 188 -23.77 -27.61 12.63
CA SER A 188 -23.76 -26.31 13.32
C SER A 188 -22.36 -25.95 13.84
N VAL A 189 -21.60 -26.90 14.38
CA VAL A 189 -20.21 -26.69 14.83
C VAL A 189 -19.29 -26.42 13.65
N ILE A 190 -19.44 -27.13 12.53
CA ILE A 190 -18.69 -26.87 11.28
C ILE A 190 -18.99 -25.45 10.79
N LYS A 191 -20.26 -25.09 10.60
CA LYS A 191 -20.69 -23.75 10.15
C LYS A 191 -20.25 -22.63 11.11
N THR A 192 -20.27 -22.89 12.43
CA THR A 192 -19.75 -21.95 13.43
C THR A 192 -18.23 -21.84 13.36
N SER A 193 -17.52 -22.93 13.06
CA SER A 193 -16.06 -22.95 12.88
C SER A 193 -15.65 -22.21 11.60
N GLU A 194 -16.38 -22.37 10.50
CA GLU A 194 -16.19 -21.58 9.28
C GLU A 194 -16.41 -20.08 9.54
N GLN A 195 -17.50 -19.71 10.23
CA GLN A 195 -17.76 -18.32 10.61
C GLN A 195 -16.71 -17.75 11.58
N LEU A 196 -16.20 -18.57 12.51
CA LEU A 196 -15.09 -18.21 13.38
C LEU A 196 -13.79 -18.02 12.60
N LEU A 197 -13.46 -18.91 11.66
CA LEU A 197 -12.28 -18.78 10.81
C LEU A 197 -12.35 -17.52 9.94
N VAL A 198 -13.49 -17.25 9.29
CA VAL A 198 -13.69 -16.03 8.49
C VAL A 198 -13.53 -14.77 9.35
N ARG A 199 -14.20 -14.71 10.51
CA ARG A 199 -14.03 -13.57 11.45
C ARG A 199 -12.61 -13.48 12.00
N GLN A 200 -11.94 -14.60 12.24
CA GLN A 200 -10.57 -14.61 12.71
C GLN A 200 -9.63 -14.06 11.63
N THR A 201 -9.75 -14.50 10.38
CA THR A 201 -9.00 -13.95 9.24
C THR A 201 -9.25 -12.44 9.08
N GLU A 202 -10.48 -11.96 9.22
CA GLU A 202 -10.81 -10.53 9.10
C GLU A 202 -10.26 -9.70 10.28
N LEU A 203 -10.33 -10.22 11.51
CA LEU A 203 -9.71 -9.60 12.69
C LEU A 203 -8.18 -9.58 12.60
N TRP A 204 -7.56 -10.67 12.11
CA TRP A 204 -6.11 -10.72 11.87
C TRP A 204 -5.69 -9.74 10.78
N LYS A 205 -6.43 -9.66 9.66
CA LYS A 205 -6.21 -8.67 8.61
C LYS A 205 -6.26 -7.24 9.17
N SER A 206 -7.35 -6.88 9.85
CA SER A 206 -7.53 -5.55 10.44
C SER A 206 -6.45 -5.22 11.49
N THR A 207 -6.00 -6.22 12.26
CA THR A 207 -4.90 -6.07 13.22
C THR A 207 -3.55 -5.86 12.54
N ILE A 208 -3.27 -6.57 11.44
CA ILE A 208 -2.05 -6.42 10.64
C ILE A 208 -2.03 -5.06 9.93
N GLU A 209 -3.14 -4.62 9.35
CA GLU A 209 -3.29 -3.29 8.75
C GLU A 209 -3.07 -2.20 9.80
N SER A 210 -3.75 -2.28 10.95
CA SER A 210 -3.59 -1.34 12.07
C SER A 210 -2.17 -1.30 12.66
N ALA A 211 -1.46 -2.44 12.62
CA ALA A 211 -0.06 -2.53 13.06
C ALA A 211 0.91 -1.97 12.02
N HIS A 212 0.62 -2.15 10.72
CA HIS A 212 1.39 -1.59 9.62
C HIS A 212 1.29 -0.06 9.60
N ASP A 213 0.08 0.49 9.74
CA ASP A 213 -0.16 1.95 9.79
C ASP A 213 0.59 2.59 10.97
N ARG A 214 0.52 1.99 12.17
CA ARG A 214 1.30 2.43 13.33
C ARG A 214 2.81 2.29 13.13
N TRP A 215 3.27 1.27 12.43
CA TRP A 215 4.69 1.12 12.11
C TRP A 215 5.17 2.23 11.17
N LEU A 216 4.38 2.57 10.15
CA LEU A 216 4.67 3.70 9.26
C LEU A 216 4.65 5.04 10.01
N GLU A 217 3.66 5.28 10.88
CA GLU A 217 3.57 6.47 11.74
C GLU A 217 4.83 6.63 12.62
N VAL A 218 5.24 5.56 13.32
CA VAL A 218 6.43 5.54 14.18
C VAL A 218 7.72 5.73 13.37
N MET A 219 7.85 5.08 12.20
CA MET A 219 9.02 5.22 11.33
C MET A 219 9.16 6.64 10.78
N ASN A 220 8.05 7.27 10.36
CA ASN A 220 8.05 8.65 9.89
C ASN A 220 8.39 9.63 11.02
N SER A 221 7.73 9.50 12.18
CA SER A 221 8.00 10.35 13.35
C SER A 221 9.43 10.21 13.88
N ALA A 222 10.00 9.00 13.84
CA ALA A 222 11.41 8.77 14.14
C ALA A 222 12.33 9.42 13.09
N GLY A 223 11.98 9.33 11.81
CA GLY A 223 12.68 10.02 10.72
C GLY A 223 12.71 11.54 10.90
N ASP A 224 11.56 12.16 11.14
CA ASP A 224 11.43 13.61 11.40
C ASP A 224 12.25 14.03 12.64
N THR A 225 12.18 13.24 13.72
CA THR A 225 12.93 13.50 14.96
C THR A 225 14.44 13.40 14.75
N VAL A 226 14.91 12.41 13.98
CA VAL A 226 16.32 12.24 13.61
C VAL A 226 16.78 13.37 12.69
N GLN A 227 15.97 13.76 11.70
CA GLN A 227 16.27 14.87 10.79
C GLN A 227 16.34 16.21 11.54
N ALA A 228 15.39 16.50 12.43
CA ALA A 228 15.36 17.73 13.21
C ALA A 228 16.54 17.81 14.20
N SER A 229 16.87 16.71 14.88
CA SER A 229 17.99 16.67 15.83
C SER A 229 19.35 16.74 15.13
N LEU A 230 19.55 16.04 14.00
CA LEU A 230 20.76 16.19 13.18
C LEU A 230 20.89 17.59 12.59
N GLY A 231 19.80 18.16 12.05
CA GLY A 231 19.80 19.52 11.52
C GLY A 231 20.19 20.55 12.58
N THR A 232 19.57 20.48 13.75
CA THR A 232 19.89 21.37 14.89
C THR A 232 21.33 21.19 15.37
N ALA A 233 21.80 19.95 15.53
CA ALA A 233 23.16 19.66 16.01
C ALA A 233 24.25 20.06 14.99
N LEU A 234 23.98 19.93 13.69
CA LEU A 234 24.87 20.39 12.63
C LEU A 234 24.93 21.92 12.56
N ASP A 235 23.78 22.60 12.61
CA ASP A 235 23.71 24.07 12.63
C ASP A 235 24.44 24.65 13.85
N GLU A 236 24.17 24.13 15.05
CA GLU A 236 24.85 24.56 16.28
C GLU A 236 26.36 24.25 16.25
N SER A 237 26.77 23.12 15.67
CA SER A 237 28.18 22.75 15.51
C SER A 237 28.93 23.61 14.49
N LEU A 238 28.29 23.94 13.37
CA LEU A 238 28.81 24.84 12.34
C LEU A 238 28.90 26.28 12.87
N SER A 239 27.87 26.74 13.56
CA SER A 239 27.84 28.04 14.25
C SER A 239 28.98 28.14 15.27
N ARG A 240 29.12 27.14 16.17
CA ARG A 240 30.24 27.08 17.12
C ARG A 240 31.63 27.04 16.45
N HIS A 241 31.77 26.41 15.28
CA HIS A 241 33.02 26.44 14.51
C HIS A 241 33.27 27.78 13.81
N ALA A 242 32.24 28.43 13.27
CA ALA A 242 32.36 29.75 12.66
C ALA A 242 32.78 30.80 13.71
N ASP A 243 32.14 30.78 14.88
CA ASP A 243 32.51 31.59 16.06
C ASP A 243 33.96 31.31 16.51
N GLY A 244 34.35 30.04 16.56
CA GLY A 244 35.71 29.62 16.91
C GLY A 244 36.76 30.15 15.92
N LEU A 245 36.51 30.01 14.62
CA LEU A 245 37.38 30.50 13.55
C LEU A 245 37.46 32.03 13.54
N ALA A 246 36.35 32.74 13.72
CA ALA A 246 36.32 34.20 13.80
C ALA A 246 37.14 34.72 14.99
N ARG A 247 37.02 34.07 16.16
CA ARG A 247 37.84 34.39 17.35
C ARG A 247 39.33 34.11 17.08
N VAL A 248 39.68 32.97 16.50
CA VAL A 248 41.08 32.63 16.16
C VAL A 248 41.68 33.61 15.14
N HIS A 249 40.90 34.08 14.16
CA HIS A 249 41.35 35.06 13.18
C HIS A 249 41.62 36.42 13.85
N ALA A 250 40.66 36.95 14.62
CA ALA A 250 40.83 38.20 15.36
C ALA A 250 42.00 38.14 16.36
N ASP A 251 42.24 36.99 17.00
CA ASP A 251 43.37 36.79 17.90
C ASP A 251 44.71 36.71 17.15
N ALA A 252 44.72 36.15 15.93
CA ALA A 252 45.88 36.15 15.04
C ALA A 252 46.22 37.56 14.53
N ASP A 253 45.22 38.33 14.08
CA ASP A 253 45.39 39.72 13.64
C ASP A 253 45.93 40.62 14.77
N ASN A 254 45.39 40.47 15.98
CA ASN A 254 45.85 41.18 17.18
C ASN A 254 47.32 40.81 17.53
N ARG A 255 47.71 39.54 17.36
CA ARG A 255 49.11 39.09 17.52
C ARG A 255 50.02 39.63 16.40
N LEU A 256 49.54 39.74 15.16
CA LEU A 256 50.28 40.32 14.04
C LEU A 256 50.49 41.83 14.23
N ALA A 257 49.46 42.57 14.62
CA ALA A 257 49.54 43.99 14.94
C ALA A 257 50.57 44.28 16.04
N LYS A 258 50.53 43.52 17.15
CA LYS A 258 51.52 43.64 18.24
C LYS A 258 52.95 43.29 17.80
N ARG A 259 53.12 42.28 16.95
CA ARG A 259 54.43 41.95 16.37
C ARG A 259 54.94 43.04 15.43
N TRP A 260 54.06 43.68 14.67
CA TRP A 260 54.40 44.79 13.80
C TRP A 260 54.86 46.02 14.60
N GLU A 261 54.12 46.38 15.66
CA GLU A 261 54.49 47.45 16.59
C GLU A 261 55.85 47.20 17.28
N GLN A 262 56.09 45.97 17.73
CA GLN A 262 57.39 45.53 18.26
C GLN A 262 58.50 45.65 17.21
N TRP A 263 58.27 45.20 15.98
CA TRP A 263 59.26 45.25 14.90
C TRP A 263 59.58 46.69 14.49
N GLN A 264 58.57 47.56 14.37
CA GLN A 264 58.73 49.00 14.12
C GLN A 264 59.54 49.68 15.24
N THR A 265 59.33 49.29 16.50
CA THR A 265 60.11 49.78 17.64
C THR A 265 61.57 49.34 17.54
N THR A 266 61.83 48.04 17.35
CA THR A 266 63.19 47.50 17.19
C THR A 266 63.92 48.09 15.97
N LEU A 267 63.23 48.32 14.86
CA LEU A 267 63.79 48.98 13.68
C LEU A 267 64.17 50.44 13.97
N SER A 268 63.35 51.16 14.75
CA SER A 268 63.62 52.53 15.17
C SER A 268 64.84 52.63 16.11
N ASP A 269 64.99 51.69 17.03
CA ASP A 269 66.15 51.65 17.93
C ASP A 269 67.43 51.19 17.23
N ASN A 270 67.34 50.24 16.28
CA ASN A 270 68.45 49.91 15.40
C ASN A 270 68.87 51.10 14.52
N ALA A 271 67.93 51.89 14.00
CA ALA A 271 68.24 53.10 13.25
C ALA A 271 68.94 54.17 14.12
N ARG A 272 68.54 54.31 15.39
CA ARG A 272 69.24 55.17 16.37
C ARG A 272 70.66 54.68 16.65
N LEU A 273 70.85 53.36 16.81
CA LEU A 273 72.16 52.75 17.05
C LEU A 273 73.10 52.88 15.83
N LEU A 274 72.58 52.70 14.61
CA LEU A 274 73.33 52.95 13.39
C LEU A 274 73.69 54.44 13.25
N HIS A 275 72.82 55.36 13.67
CA HIS A 275 73.12 56.78 13.65
C HIS A 275 74.24 57.16 14.65
N SER A 276 74.21 56.64 15.88
CA SER A 276 75.30 56.88 16.84
C SER A 276 76.60 56.19 16.42
N GLN A 277 76.54 54.99 15.84
CA GLN A 277 77.70 54.34 15.23
C GLN A 277 78.28 55.19 14.08
N GLN A 278 77.46 55.78 13.22
CA GLN A 278 77.93 56.66 12.14
C GLN A 278 78.57 57.95 12.68
N GLN A 279 78.02 58.54 13.75
CA GLN A 279 78.64 59.69 14.41
C GLN A 279 80.01 59.34 14.99
N GLU A 280 80.15 58.19 15.65
CA GLU A 280 81.42 57.72 16.19
C GLU A 280 82.42 57.34 15.08
N MET A 281 81.96 56.74 13.98
CA MET A 281 82.80 56.45 12.80
C MET A 281 83.33 57.74 12.15
N ASN A 282 82.51 58.79 12.06
CA ASN A 282 82.94 60.11 11.59
C ASN A 282 83.98 60.72 12.56
N ARG A 283 83.77 60.58 13.88
CA ARG A 283 84.69 61.05 14.92
C ARG A 283 86.04 60.31 14.90
N GLN A 284 86.04 59.01 14.61
CA GLN A 284 87.24 58.22 14.35
C GLN A 284 87.93 58.68 13.06
N GLY A 285 87.17 59.02 12.02
CA GLY A 285 87.69 59.67 10.81
C GLY A 285 88.42 60.99 11.10
N GLU A 286 87.84 61.88 11.92
CA GLU A 286 88.52 63.11 12.36
C GLU A 286 89.80 62.84 13.17
N LEU A 287 89.78 61.83 14.05
CA LEU A 287 90.94 61.45 14.86
C LEU A 287 92.07 60.89 13.98
N LEU A 288 91.74 60.03 13.02
CA LEU A 288 92.70 59.54 12.02
C LEU A 288 93.28 60.68 11.18
N LEU A 289 92.46 61.64 10.77
CA LEU A 289 92.92 62.81 10.00
C LEU A 289 93.88 63.69 10.84
N LYS A 290 93.58 63.89 12.13
CA LYS A 290 94.50 64.56 13.09
C LYS A 290 95.80 63.80 13.29
N VAL A 291 95.77 62.46 13.37
CA VAL A 291 96.97 61.61 13.48
C VAL A 291 97.82 61.68 12.21
N VAL A 292 97.20 61.62 11.02
CA VAL A 292 97.90 61.78 9.73
C VAL A 292 98.55 63.17 9.63
N GLN A 293 97.84 64.22 10.05
CA GLN A 293 98.38 65.58 10.07
C GLN A 293 99.60 65.71 11.01
N ALA A 294 99.50 65.22 12.25
CA ALA A 294 100.62 65.20 13.19
C ALA A 294 101.81 64.35 12.70
N THR A 295 101.55 63.25 11.97
CA THR A 295 102.60 62.44 11.33
C THR A 295 103.30 63.23 10.21
N GLY A 296 102.56 64.04 9.44
CA GLY A 296 103.11 64.98 8.47
C GLY A 296 103.98 66.06 9.11
N GLU A 297 103.56 66.61 10.25
CA GLU A 297 104.35 67.57 11.04
C GLU A 297 105.69 66.94 11.50
N VAL A 298 105.67 65.70 12.01
CA VAL A 298 106.89 64.94 12.36
C VAL A 298 107.81 64.77 11.15
N ALA A 299 107.29 64.42 9.97
CA ALA A 299 108.09 64.27 8.75
C ALA A 299 108.72 65.60 8.29
N THR A 300 108.06 66.74 8.49
CA THR A 300 108.69 68.06 8.22
C THR A 300 109.78 68.40 9.22
N LEU A 301 109.67 67.94 10.46
CA LEU A 301 110.64 68.15 11.54
C LEU A 301 111.89 67.27 11.34
N GLU A 302 111.71 66.01 10.90
CA GLU A 302 112.79 65.12 10.46
C GLU A 302 113.59 65.72 9.30
N LYS A 303 112.90 66.26 8.28
CA LYS A 303 113.56 66.95 7.17
C LYS A 303 114.38 68.16 7.62
N ALA A 304 113.82 69.00 8.49
CA ALA A 304 114.52 70.17 9.02
C ALA A 304 115.77 69.80 9.84
N LEU A 305 115.76 68.65 10.51
CA LEU A 305 116.93 68.11 11.22
C LEU A 305 118.02 67.64 10.24
N ASN A 306 117.63 66.91 9.18
CA ASN A 306 118.55 66.45 8.13
C ASN A 306 119.25 67.61 7.42
N ASP A 307 118.50 68.64 7.01
CA ASP A 307 119.04 69.79 6.28
C ASP A 307 120.08 70.57 7.13
N ASN A 308 119.90 70.62 8.47
CA ASN A 308 120.89 71.18 9.40
C ASN A 308 122.16 70.32 9.52
N LEU A 309 122.02 68.99 9.62
CA LEU A 309 123.17 68.07 9.66
C LEU A 309 124.01 68.16 8.39
N GLN A 310 123.36 68.27 7.22
CA GLN A 310 124.04 68.39 5.94
C GLN A 310 124.78 69.74 5.80
N SER A 311 124.26 70.82 6.39
CA SER A 311 124.94 72.13 6.45
C SER A 311 126.25 72.09 7.25
N LEU A 312 126.33 71.26 8.30
CA LEU A 312 127.50 71.22 9.18
C LEU A 312 128.74 70.56 8.53
N ALA A 313 128.51 69.60 7.61
CA ALA A 313 129.55 68.83 6.94
C ALA A 313 130.32 69.62 5.85
N GLY A 314 129.82 70.78 5.40
CA GLY A 314 130.39 71.53 4.28
C GLY A 314 131.69 72.31 4.58
N THR A 315 132.14 72.34 5.83
CA THR A 315 133.08 73.37 6.33
C THR A 315 134.56 72.97 6.28
N GLN A 316 134.93 71.83 5.68
CA GLN A 316 136.25 71.18 5.88
C GLN A 316 137.14 71.05 4.62
N SER A 317 136.87 71.79 3.54
CA SER A 317 137.48 71.59 2.21
C SER A 317 138.25 72.80 1.64
N PHE A 318 138.73 73.72 2.48
CA PHE A 318 139.40 74.95 2.00
C PHE A 318 140.86 74.74 1.53
N GLU A 319 141.49 73.63 1.90
CA GLU A 319 142.96 73.46 1.88
C GLU A 319 143.55 73.06 0.51
N ASP A 320 142.79 72.35 -0.34
CA ASP A 320 143.24 71.90 -1.67
C ASP A 320 143.42 73.05 -2.70
N THR A 321 142.82 74.22 -2.47
CA THR A 321 142.66 75.25 -3.51
C THR A 321 143.89 76.15 -3.75
N MET A 322 144.87 76.16 -2.84
CA MET A 322 146.03 77.08 -2.93
C MET A 322 147.18 76.56 -3.80
N MET A 323 147.28 75.25 -4.05
CA MET A 323 148.45 74.67 -4.71
C MET A 323 148.48 74.91 -6.24
N THR A 324 147.35 75.30 -6.84
CA THR A 324 147.16 75.32 -8.30
C THR A 324 147.72 76.58 -8.99
N LEU A 325 147.84 77.71 -8.29
CA LEU A 325 148.10 79.01 -8.94
C LEU A 325 149.56 79.15 -9.44
N THR A 326 150.53 78.53 -8.75
CA THR A 326 151.95 78.57 -9.10
C THR A 326 152.27 77.93 -10.46
N ALA A 327 151.46 76.95 -10.89
CA ALA A 327 151.66 76.26 -12.17
C ALA A 327 151.35 77.14 -13.40
N ALA A 328 150.48 78.15 -13.24
CA ALA A 328 150.00 78.98 -14.35
C ALA A 328 151.09 79.85 -15.00
N ILE A 329 152.10 80.28 -14.23
CA ILE A 329 153.17 81.16 -14.73
C ILE A 329 154.21 80.37 -15.55
N HIS A 330 154.53 79.13 -15.19
CA HIS A 330 155.44 78.31 -15.98
C HIS A 330 154.85 77.86 -17.33
N LEU A 331 153.53 77.66 -17.41
CA LEU A 331 152.85 77.29 -18.67
C LEU A 331 152.75 78.43 -19.69
N LEU A 332 153.01 79.69 -19.30
CA LEU A 332 153.18 80.78 -20.26
C LEU A 332 154.54 80.70 -21.00
N ASN A 333 155.54 80.03 -20.42
CA ASN A 333 156.91 79.97 -20.96
C ASN A 333 157.19 78.69 -21.78
N SER A 334 156.35 77.66 -21.68
CA SER A 334 156.51 76.40 -22.42
C SER A 334 155.61 76.26 -23.66
N ARG A 335 154.62 77.15 -23.87
CA ARG A 335 153.78 77.16 -25.09
C ARG A 335 154.49 77.72 -26.35
N ILE A 336 155.79 77.47 -26.40
CA ILE A 336 156.71 77.65 -27.54
C ILE A 336 157.08 76.26 -28.16
N SER A 337 156.61 75.11 -27.61
CA SER A 337 156.82 73.77 -28.21
C SER A 337 155.64 72.75 -28.02
N HIS A 338 155.66 71.60 -28.72
CA HIS A 338 154.47 70.87 -29.28
C HIS A 338 154.08 69.44 -28.72
N ILE A 339 152.75 69.14 -28.63
CA ILE A 339 151.93 67.92 -29.06
C ILE A 339 152.04 66.45 -28.44
N GLY A 340 150.92 65.80 -27.96
CA GLY A 340 150.58 64.33 -28.16
C GLY A 340 149.95 63.30 -27.10
N SER A 341 148.61 62.99 -27.11
CA SER A 341 147.78 61.70 -26.95
C SER A 341 147.69 60.59 -25.77
N THR A 342 146.43 60.18 -25.36
CA THR A 342 145.78 58.82 -24.96
C THR A 342 146.00 58.04 -23.57
N ASP A 343 145.22 57.03 -23.01
CA ASP A 343 143.78 56.52 -22.99
C ASP A 343 143.49 55.18 -22.10
N ARG A 344 142.21 54.82 -21.70
CA ARG A 344 141.53 53.49 -21.25
C ARG A 344 141.49 52.86 -19.79
N VAL A 345 140.77 51.72 -19.45
CA VAL A 345 139.28 51.41 -19.19
C VAL A 345 138.93 49.97 -18.54
N HIS A 346 137.65 49.64 -18.10
CA HIS A 346 136.97 48.31 -17.64
C HIS A 346 136.84 47.96 -16.09
N LEU A 347 136.06 47.01 -15.44
CA LEU A 347 134.90 45.99 -15.55
C LEU A 347 134.44 45.48 -14.09
N VAL A 348 133.49 44.59 -13.61
CA VAL A 348 132.33 43.61 -13.88
C VAL A 348 131.50 43.39 -12.51
N GLY A 349 130.47 42.56 -12.09
CA GLY A 349 129.54 41.38 -12.36
C GLY A 349 128.56 41.13 -11.11
N LYS A 350 127.64 40.14 -10.81
CA LYS A 350 127.01 38.88 -11.39
C LYS A 350 125.53 38.49 -10.88
N GLU A 351 125.21 37.30 -10.27
CA GLU A 351 123.87 36.53 -10.24
C GLU A 351 123.61 35.55 -9.01
N SER A 352 122.50 34.79 -8.69
CA SER A 352 120.97 34.88 -8.70
C SER A 352 120.12 33.58 -8.25
N GLN A 353 118.83 33.70 -7.76
CA GLN A 353 117.62 32.73 -7.73
C GLN A 353 117.39 31.58 -6.66
N GLU A 354 116.17 31.08 -6.27
CA GLU A 354 114.70 31.33 -6.53
C GLU A 354 113.76 30.89 -5.34
N ARG A 355 112.78 31.68 -4.83
CA ARG A 355 111.29 31.77 -5.09
C ARG A 355 110.36 30.62 -4.59
N ALA A 356 109.14 30.88 -4.09
CA ALA A 356 108.47 32.12 -3.65
C ALA A 356 107.24 31.85 -2.74
N ALA A 357 106.94 32.82 -1.87
CA ALA A 357 105.66 33.10 -1.23
C ALA A 357 105.56 34.63 -1.03
#